data_AF-A0A843UHX5-F1
#
_entry.id   AF-A0A843UHX5-F1
#
_cell.length_a   1.000
_cell.length_b   1.000
_cell.length_c   1.000
_cell.angle_alpha   90.00
_cell.angle_beta   90.00
_cell.angle_gamma   90.00
#
_symmetry.space_group_name_H-M   'P 1'
#
loop_
_entity.id
_entity.type
_entity.pdbx_description
1 polymer ?
#
loop_
_entity_poly.entity_id
_entity_poly.type
_entity_poly.pdbx_seq_one_letter_code
_entity_poly.pdbx_strand_id
1 'polypeptide(L)'
;MALFTCTSATRCCGSSGCCYLKGSQRPAPPSCPRISPQPLQQRQLPPRFPLSSSSSPPLLPRRCPDPYLLFGSRSRRLRSRRMDLPSPSAGGPAARFGERDLVTSGHLRHVESMAILPSGAGRISHLNAVVLGESLASEENDLVFPSPDFSAQALISSPEQYGAMYRRSVDDPSGFWSDIAKEFYWKQGWGDGPVVQENLDVRKGPVKIEWFKGATTNICYNALDRIIERGDGDKIAIYWEGNEPGHDGKLTYKELLEKVCQKVHNLRCLQWQLANYLKDVGVGKGDAVVIYLPMLMELPIAMLACARIGAVHSVVFAGFSAESLAQRIMDCKPKVVLTCNAVCRGSKVINLKEIVDAALLDCSNNGVSVGVCVTYENQSAMKKDATKWQDGRDFWWQDVITRHPTTCSVEWLDAEDPLFLLYTSGKQRVAVQGVLHTTGGYMVYTATTFKYAFDYKPTDIYWCTADCGWITGHSYVTYGPLLNGATVLVFEGAPNYPDAGRCWDIVDKYKVTIFYTAPTLVRSLMRESTKYVTRYSRKSLRVLGSVGEPINPSAWRWFFNVVGDSRCPISDTWWQTETGGFMVICLLLSTPIDLQAKDEEEKERRGSREVPSHHQAIHWWMV
;
A
#
# COMPACT_ATOMS: atom_id res chain seq x y z
N MET A 1 -15.52 -2.45 2.34
CA MET A 1 -16.96 -2.53 2.00
C MET A 1 -17.22 -1.72 0.73
N ALA A 2 -17.02 -2.35 -0.44
CA ALA A 2 -17.50 -1.93 -1.78
C ALA A 2 -16.99 -2.95 -2.82
N LEU A 3 -17.52 -4.17 -2.76
CA LEU A 3 -17.53 -5.14 -3.85
C LEU A 3 -18.98 -5.60 -3.94
N PHE A 4 -19.81 -4.86 -4.68
CA PHE A 4 -21.14 -5.33 -5.02
C PHE A 4 -21.20 -5.70 -6.51
N THR A 5 -21.44 -7.00 -6.66
CA THR A 5 -22.09 -7.70 -7.76
C THR A 5 -23.12 -6.86 -8.50
N CYS A 6 -22.97 -6.75 -9.82
CA CYS A 6 -24.06 -6.41 -10.72
C CYS A 6 -24.30 -7.62 -11.62
N THR A 7 -25.16 -8.53 -11.17
CA THR A 7 -25.74 -9.60 -11.97
C THR A 7 -27.15 -9.18 -12.35
N SER A 8 -27.34 -8.71 -13.58
CA SER A 8 -28.66 -8.61 -14.19
C SER A 8 -28.92 -9.88 -14.98
N ALA A 9 -29.91 -10.64 -14.51
CA ALA A 9 -30.47 -11.78 -15.19
C ALA A 9 -31.22 -11.33 -16.46
N THR A 10 -30.89 -11.94 -17.60
CA THR A 10 -31.79 -12.00 -18.75
C THR A 10 -31.83 -13.44 -19.25
N ARG A 11 -33.00 -14.05 -19.11
CA ARG A 11 -33.34 -15.35 -19.70
C ARG A 11 -33.26 -15.24 -21.23
N CYS A 12 -32.56 -16.16 -21.88
CA CYS A 12 -32.80 -16.50 -23.28
C CYS A 12 -32.89 -18.02 -23.41
N CYS A 13 -34.04 -18.47 -23.91
CA CYS A 13 -34.32 -19.84 -24.33
C CYS A 13 -33.60 -20.20 -25.63
N GLY A 14 -33.27 -21.50 -25.77
CA GLY A 14 -33.02 -22.21 -27.03
C GLY A 14 -31.72 -21.83 -27.75
N SER A 15 -31.03 -22.70 -28.48
CA SER A 15 -31.08 -24.12 -28.75
C SER A 15 -29.96 -24.38 -29.77
N SER A 16 -29.37 -25.58 -29.73
CA SER A 16 -28.71 -26.26 -30.86
C SER A 16 -27.28 -25.88 -31.23
N GLY A 17 -26.42 -26.91 -31.34
CA GLY A 17 -25.30 -26.89 -32.28
C GLY A 17 -23.95 -27.40 -31.77
N CYS A 18 -23.86 -28.68 -31.43
CA CYS A 18 -22.60 -29.40 -31.25
C CYS A 18 -22.05 -29.87 -32.61
N CYS A 19 -20.71 -29.89 -32.78
CA CYS A 19 -19.87 -30.92 -33.45
C CYS A 19 -18.68 -30.37 -34.28
N TYR A 20 -17.49 -30.45 -33.66
CA TYR A 20 -16.32 -31.27 -34.05
C TYR A 20 -15.75 -31.29 -35.49
N LEU A 21 -14.51 -30.74 -35.58
CA LEU A 21 -13.22 -31.31 -36.04
C LEU A 21 -12.88 -31.69 -37.52
N LYS A 22 -11.58 -31.44 -37.80
CA LYS A 22 -10.63 -31.90 -38.86
C LYS A 22 -10.64 -31.09 -40.17
N GLY A 23 -9.51 -30.69 -40.77
CA GLY A 23 -8.09 -30.88 -40.48
C GLY A 23 -7.23 -30.38 -41.67
N SER A 24 -5.98 -30.02 -41.36
CA SER A 24 -4.78 -29.95 -42.23
C SER A 24 -4.77 -29.11 -43.52
N GLN A 25 -3.87 -28.12 -43.61
CA GLN A 25 -2.63 -28.15 -44.41
C GLN A 25 -2.05 -26.73 -44.56
N ARG A 26 -0.74 -26.56 -44.31
CA ARG A 26 0.07 -25.39 -44.73
C ARG A 26 0.64 -25.66 -46.13
N PRO A 27 0.94 -24.60 -46.90
CA PRO A 27 2.34 -24.31 -47.17
C PRO A 27 2.73 -22.82 -47.09
N ALA A 28 4.04 -22.58 -47.23
CA ALA A 28 4.89 -21.45 -46.85
C ALA A 28 4.84 -20.20 -47.80
N PRO A 29 5.58 -19.10 -47.52
CA PRO A 29 5.24 -17.71 -47.88
C PRO A 29 5.96 -17.16 -49.13
N PRO A 30 5.59 -15.96 -49.64
CA PRO A 30 6.43 -15.20 -50.56
C PRO A 30 7.17 -14.02 -49.89
N SER A 31 8.50 -14.12 -49.93
CA SER A 31 9.54 -13.13 -50.20
C SER A 31 9.27 -11.61 -50.09
N CYS A 32 10.08 -10.94 -49.25
CA CYS A 32 10.41 -9.51 -49.28
C CYS A 32 11.42 -9.16 -50.40
N PRO A 33 11.35 -7.98 -51.04
CA PRO A 33 12.46 -7.42 -51.80
C PRO A 33 13.32 -6.45 -50.97
N ARG A 34 14.65 -6.58 -51.14
CA ARG A 34 15.70 -5.66 -50.66
C ARG A 34 15.68 -4.35 -51.45
N ILE A 35 15.92 -3.22 -50.77
CA ILE A 35 16.29 -1.95 -51.38
C ILE A 35 17.61 -1.48 -50.73
N SER A 36 18.59 -1.18 -51.59
CA SER A 36 19.90 -0.60 -51.25
C SER A 36 19.89 0.93 -51.46
N PRO A 37 20.84 1.69 -50.88
CA PRO A 37 20.63 3.07 -50.44
C PRO A 37 21.15 4.14 -51.41
N GLN A 38 20.61 5.36 -51.31
CA GLN A 38 21.19 6.60 -51.86
C GLN A 38 21.08 7.77 -50.86
N PRO A 39 21.94 8.81 -50.99
CA PRO A 39 22.51 9.51 -49.83
C PRO A 39 21.91 10.87 -49.46
N LEU A 40 22.09 11.18 -48.17
CA LEU A 40 22.13 12.45 -47.44
C LEU A 40 21.96 13.77 -48.22
N GLN A 41 20.93 14.53 -47.80
CA GLN A 41 20.83 15.98 -48.01
C GLN A 41 20.76 16.69 -46.64
N GLN A 42 21.65 17.66 -46.45
CA GLN A 42 21.76 18.56 -45.30
C GLN A 42 20.67 19.66 -45.31
N ARG A 43 20.49 20.29 -44.14
CA ARG A 43 19.77 21.55 -43.80
C ARG A 43 18.33 21.30 -43.29
N GLN A 44 17.82 21.90 -42.22
CA GLN A 44 18.08 23.20 -41.58
C GLN A 44 17.52 23.19 -40.13
N LEU A 45 18.17 23.90 -39.21
CA LEU A 45 17.71 24.14 -37.82
C LEU A 45 16.58 25.19 -37.78
N PRO A 46 15.62 25.11 -36.83
CA PRO A 46 14.57 26.13 -36.67
C PRO A 46 15.08 27.38 -35.90
N PRO A 47 14.48 28.57 -36.12
CA PRO A 47 14.96 29.82 -35.54
C PRO A 47 14.53 30.03 -34.07
N ARG A 48 15.42 30.70 -33.32
CA ARG A 48 15.25 31.13 -31.93
C ARG A 48 14.35 32.37 -31.82
N PHE A 49 13.56 32.43 -30.74
CA PHE A 49 12.80 33.61 -30.28
C PHE A 49 13.73 34.77 -29.86
N PRO A 50 13.36 36.05 -30.11
CA PRO A 50 14.00 37.18 -29.48
C PRO A 50 13.27 37.61 -28.20
N LEU A 51 14.04 37.73 -27.12
CA LEU A 51 13.74 38.47 -25.89
C LEU A 51 13.62 39.97 -26.21
N SER A 52 12.62 40.66 -25.65
CA SER A 52 12.61 42.12 -25.57
C SER A 52 12.43 42.58 -24.12
N SER A 53 13.15 43.65 -23.85
CA SER A 53 13.56 44.18 -22.57
C SER A 53 12.58 45.19 -21.97
N SER A 54 12.62 45.25 -20.64
CA SER A 54 12.08 46.25 -19.72
C SER A 54 12.21 47.71 -20.17
N SER A 55 11.13 48.48 -19.99
CA SER A 55 11.19 49.89 -19.59
C SER A 55 9.86 50.36 -18.94
N SER A 56 9.96 51.16 -17.90
CA SER A 56 8.91 51.89 -17.15
C SER A 56 9.57 53.17 -16.62
N PRO A 57 8.88 54.19 -16.06
CA PRO A 57 7.51 54.71 -16.21
C PRO A 57 7.54 56.25 -16.49
N PRO A 58 6.45 57.06 -16.30
CA PRO A 58 6.30 57.75 -14.99
C PRO A 58 4.87 58.10 -14.48
N LEU A 59 4.74 58.09 -13.14
CA LEU A 59 4.09 59.04 -12.17
C LEU A 59 2.58 59.46 -12.23
N LEU A 60 1.82 58.97 -11.21
CA LEU A 60 0.82 59.57 -10.26
C LEU A 60 0.24 61.00 -10.47
N PRO A 61 -0.95 61.42 -9.92
CA PRO A 61 -1.44 61.12 -8.54
C PRO A 61 -2.99 61.17 -8.21
N ARG A 62 -3.32 60.82 -6.94
CA ARG A 62 -4.42 61.28 -6.02
C ARG A 62 -5.70 60.45 -5.76
N ARG A 63 -5.82 60.04 -4.48
CA ARG A 63 -6.91 60.13 -3.46
C ARG A 63 -8.36 59.64 -3.74
N CYS A 64 -8.79 58.70 -2.87
CA CYS A 64 -10.10 58.41 -2.22
C CYS A 64 -11.31 59.36 -2.43
N PRO A 65 -12.60 58.93 -2.25
CA PRO A 65 -13.06 58.08 -1.13
C PRO A 65 -14.23 57.08 -1.37
N ASP A 66 -14.42 56.27 -0.33
CA ASP A 66 -15.56 55.45 0.10
C ASP A 66 -16.91 56.21 0.10
N PRO A 67 -18.06 55.53 -0.08
CA PRO A 67 -19.28 55.94 0.59
C PRO A 67 -20.04 54.81 1.32
N TYR A 68 -20.28 55.08 2.61
CA TYR A 68 -21.36 54.54 3.43
C TYR A 68 -22.75 54.91 2.87
N LEU A 69 -23.75 54.04 3.11
CA LEU A 69 -25.13 54.32 3.59
C LEU A 69 -25.97 53.01 3.53
N LEU A 70 -26.14 52.29 4.65
CA LEU A 70 -27.29 52.33 5.57
C LEU A 70 -28.68 52.29 4.90
N PHE A 71 -29.38 51.16 5.02
CA PHE A 71 -30.81 51.09 5.38
C PHE A 71 -31.14 49.70 5.96
N GLY A 72 -31.66 49.69 7.19
CA GLY A 72 -32.24 48.48 7.80
C GLY A 72 -33.71 48.34 7.47
N SER A 73 -34.22 47.10 7.41
CA SER A 73 -35.56 46.74 7.90
C SER A 73 -35.83 45.22 7.90
N ARG A 74 -36.22 44.75 9.08
CA ARG A 74 -37.27 43.76 9.42
C ARG A 74 -37.48 42.47 8.58
N SER A 75 -37.38 41.38 9.35
CA SER A 75 -38.35 40.26 9.47
C SER A 75 -38.41 39.18 8.38
N ARG A 76 -38.15 37.92 8.76
CA ARG A 76 -39.19 36.90 9.06
C ARG A 76 -38.54 35.52 9.26
N ARG A 77 -38.75 34.93 10.44
CA ARG A 77 -38.58 33.50 10.68
C ARG A 77 -39.72 32.76 9.97
N LEU A 78 -39.39 31.76 9.17
CA LEU A 78 -40.34 30.77 8.65
C LEU A 78 -40.14 29.44 9.39
N ARG A 79 -41.15 29.06 10.17
CA ARG A 79 -41.42 27.69 10.63
C ARG A 79 -42.47 27.08 9.69
N SER A 80 -42.26 25.83 9.29
CA SER A 80 -43.31 24.85 8.94
C SER A 80 -42.61 23.48 8.86
N ARG A 81 -43.18 22.31 9.18
CA ARG A 81 -44.42 21.86 9.84
C ARG A 81 -44.08 20.41 10.25
N ARG A 82 -44.32 20.00 11.50
CA ARG A 82 -44.45 18.58 11.89
C ARG A 82 -45.95 18.29 11.96
N MET A 83 -46.37 17.14 11.42
CA MET A 83 -47.70 16.56 11.67
C MET A 83 -47.56 15.46 12.72
N ASP A 84 -48.49 15.49 13.68
CA ASP A 84 -48.64 14.61 14.83
C ASP A 84 -49.32 13.28 14.47
N LEU A 85 -48.94 12.20 15.18
CA LEU A 85 -49.81 11.07 15.52
C LEU A 85 -49.35 10.46 16.88
N PRO A 86 -50.24 9.78 17.64
CA PRO A 86 -50.40 9.99 19.08
C PRO A 86 -49.74 8.95 19.99
N SER A 87 -49.49 9.38 21.23
CA SER A 87 -49.05 8.58 22.38
C SER A 87 -50.21 8.06 23.22
N PRO A 88 -50.05 6.93 23.95
CA PRO A 88 -50.79 6.68 25.18
C PRO A 88 -49.90 6.86 26.44
N SER A 89 -50.53 7.49 27.43
CA SER A 89 -50.28 7.65 28.87
C SER A 89 -49.84 6.37 29.61
N ALA A 90 -49.27 6.32 30.84
CA ALA A 90 -49.26 7.21 32.00
C ALA A 90 -48.17 6.76 33.02
N GLY A 91 -47.71 7.67 33.90
CA GLY A 91 -47.48 7.34 35.33
C GLY A 91 -46.07 7.53 35.94
N GLY A 92 -45.92 8.55 36.81
CA GLY A 92 -45.02 8.50 38.00
C GLY A 92 -43.78 9.41 38.01
N PRO A 93 -43.36 9.97 39.17
CA PRO A 93 -42.86 11.35 39.25
C PRO A 93 -41.34 11.52 39.20
N ALA A 94 -40.95 12.77 38.90
CA ALA A 94 -39.59 13.29 38.85
C ALA A 94 -38.86 13.19 40.21
N ALA A 95 -37.61 12.69 40.16
CA ALA A 95 -36.62 12.90 41.19
C ALA A 95 -35.52 13.81 40.63
N ARG A 96 -35.34 14.97 41.28
CA ARG A 96 -34.20 15.87 41.08
C ARG A 96 -32.92 15.13 41.44
N PHE A 97 -31.97 15.03 40.52
CA PHE A 97 -30.58 14.74 40.85
C PHE A 97 -29.76 16.02 40.66
N GLY A 98 -29.17 16.48 41.75
CA GLY A 98 -28.32 17.67 41.80
C GLY A 98 -27.05 17.50 40.95
N GLU A 99 -26.49 18.65 40.59
CA GLU A 99 -25.15 18.79 40.03
C GLU A 99 -24.17 17.98 40.89
N ARG A 100 -23.64 16.89 40.33
CA ARG A 100 -22.40 16.30 40.81
C ARG A 100 -21.31 16.80 39.88
N ASP A 101 -20.37 17.53 40.45
CA ASP A 101 -19.07 17.80 39.87
C ASP A 101 -18.49 16.48 39.33
N LEU A 102 -18.38 16.37 38.01
CA LEU A 102 -17.68 15.28 37.35
C LEU A 102 -16.17 15.51 37.51
N VAL A 103 -15.67 15.24 38.71
CA VAL A 103 -14.23 15.04 38.92
C VAL A 103 -13.86 13.71 38.27
N THR A 104 -13.29 13.79 37.07
CA THR A 104 -12.70 12.62 36.42
C THR A 104 -11.40 12.28 37.15
N SER A 105 -11.42 11.22 37.97
CA SER A 105 -10.18 10.67 38.51
C SER A 105 -9.31 10.22 37.32
N GLY A 106 -8.06 10.68 37.30
CA GLY A 106 -7.11 10.48 36.21
C GLY A 106 -6.58 9.06 36.08
N HIS A 107 -7.45 8.06 36.18
CA HIS A 107 -7.15 6.71 35.77
C HIS A 107 -7.66 6.59 34.33
N LEU A 108 -6.72 6.50 33.38
CA LEU A 108 -7.00 5.86 32.10
C LEU A 108 -7.82 4.62 32.44
N ARG A 109 -8.98 4.44 31.81
CA ARG A 109 -9.71 3.18 31.92
C ARG A 109 -8.77 2.11 31.36
N HIS A 110 -7.96 1.54 32.24
CA HIS A 110 -7.47 0.19 32.06
C HIS A 110 -8.70 -0.59 31.62
N VAL A 111 -8.57 -1.26 30.49
CA VAL A 111 -9.43 -2.39 30.19
C VAL A 111 -9.40 -3.20 31.47
N GLU A 112 -10.50 -3.22 32.23
CA GLU A 112 -10.64 -4.15 33.34
C GLU A 112 -10.30 -5.49 32.73
N SER A 113 -9.21 -6.08 33.22
CA SER A 113 -8.77 -7.42 32.88
C SER A 113 -10.03 -8.26 32.71
N MET A 114 -10.33 -8.68 31.47
CA MET A 114 -11.47 -9.54 31.20
C MET A 114 -11.22 -10.86 31.92
N ALA A 115 -11.60 -10.93 33.20
CA ALA A 115 -11.56 -12.13 34.01
C ALA A 115 -12.59 -13.16 33.50
N ILE A 116 -13.42 -12.77 32.53
CA ILE A 116 -14.40 -13.60 31.87
C ILE A 116 -14.08 -13.56 30.37
N LEU A 117 -13.44 -14.62 29.89
CA LEU A 117 -13.29 -14.91 28.46
C LEU A 117 -14.67 -14.78 27.78
N PRO A 118 -14.78 -14.19 26.58
CA PRO A 118 -16.01 -14.22 25.80
C PRO A 118 -16.53 -15.65 25.74
N SER A 119 -17.78 -15.84 26.15
CA SER A 119 -18.41 -17.12 26.50
C SER A 119 -18.71 -18.02 25.30
N GLY A 120 -17.70 -18.29 24.46
CA GLY A 120 -17.78 -19.18 23.30
C GLY A 120 -16.52 -20.02 23.06
N ALA A 121 -15.37 -19.66 23.66
CA ALA A 121 -14.18 -20.51 23.63
C ALA A 121 -14.24 -21.47 24.83
N GLY A 122 -14.65 -22.71 24.59
CA GLY A 122 -14.57 -23.77 25.60
C GLY A 122 -13.13 -23.92 26.13
N ARG A 123 -12.96 -24.44 27.35
CA ARG A 123 -11.64 -24.85 27.83
C ARG A 123 -11.11 -25.94 26.89
N ILE A 124 -10.03 -25.64 26.14
CA ILE A 124 -9.32 -26.65 25.36
C ILE A 124 -8.54 -27.52 26.36
N SER A 125 -8.99 -28.75 26.59
CA SER A 125 -8.37 -29.68 27.54
C SER A 125 -7.08 -30.30 27.03
N HIS A 126 -6.91 -30.38 25.70
CA HIS A 126 -5.71 -30.85 25.02
C HIS A 126 -5.52 -30.03 23.74
N LEU A 127 -4.33 -29.46 23.57
CA LEU A 127 -3.97 -28.69 22.40
C LEU A 127 -3.40 -29.64 21.34
N ASN A 128 -4.14 -29.84 20.25
CA ASN A 128 -3.69 -30.70 19.16
C ASN A 128 -2.88 -29.87 18.16
N ALA A 129 -1.70 -30.34 17.79
CA ALA A 129 -0.82 -29.61 16.88
C ALA A 129 -0.39 -30.46 15.68
N VAL A 130 -0.12 -29.78 14.56
CA VAL A 130 0.50 -30.36 13.36
C VAL A 130 1.80 -29.63 13.07
N VAL A 131 2.84 -30.35 12.69
CA VAL A 131 4.10 -29.76 12.22
C VAL A 131 4.04 -29.58 10.71
N LEU A 132 4.58 -28.46 10.20
CA LEU A 132 4.66 -28.17 8.76
C LEU A 132 5.22 -29.38 7.99
N GLY A 133 4.46 -29.80 6.97
CA GLY A 133 4.84 -30.86 6.04
C GLY A 133 4.58 -32.28 6.53
N GLU A 134 4.17 -32.50 7.78
CA GLU A 134 3.92 -33.85 8.30
C GLU A 134 2.50 -34.36 8.02
N SER A 135 1.49 -33.49 8.11
CA SER A 135 0.10 -33.83 7.83
C SER A 135 -0.74 -32.60 7.47
N LEU A 136 -1.96 -32.83 6.96
CA LEU A 136 -2.92 -31.75 6.71
C LEU A 136 -3.51 -31.27 8.04
N ALA A 137 -3.70 -29.95 8.18
CA ALA A 137 -4.41 -29.40 9.33
C ALA A 137 -5.93 -29.64 9.21
N SER A 138 -6.54 -30.22 10.25
CA SER A 138 -7.97 -30.50 10.36
C SER A 138 -8.65 -29.58 11.36
N GLU A 139 -9.96 -29.75 11.57
CA GLU A 139 -10.70 -29.04 12.62
C GLU A 139 -10.29 -29.43 14.03
N GLU A 140 -9.66 -30.60 14.18
CA GLU A 140 -9.18 -31.11 15.46
C GLU A 140 -7.82 -30.54 15.85
N ASN A 141 -7.13 -29.83 14.94
CA ASN A 141 -5.84 -29.21 15.22
C ASN A 141 -6.01 -27.73 15.61
N ASP A 142 -5.49 -27.38 16.78
CA ASP A 142 -5.49 -26.04 17.37
C ASP A 142 -4.26 -25.23 16.97
N LEU A 143 -3.11 -25.90 16.75
CA LEU A 143 -1.85 -25.26 16.38
C LEU A 143 -1.22 -25.87 15.12
N VAL A 144 -0.49 -25.04 14.39
CA VAL A 144 0.45 -25.46 13.34
C VAL A 144 1.84 -24.94 13.66
N PHE A 145 2.77 -25.84 13.90
CA PHE A 145 4.14 -25.50 14.23
C PHE A 145 5.04 -25.51 12.99
N PRO A 146 5.93 -24.52 12.84
CA PRO A 146 7.02 -24.57 11.89
C PRO A 146 7.87 -25.83 12.04
N SER A 147 8.36 -26.37 10.92
CA SER A 147 9.29 -27.49 10.97
C SER A 147 10.62 -27.07 11.60
N PRO A 148 11.38 -28.01 12.20
CA PRO A 148 12.71 -27.73 12.72
C PRO A 148 13.63 -27.10 11.65
N ASP A 149 13.57 -27.61 10.42
CA ASP A 149 14.37 -27.10 9.30
C ASP A 149 14.04 -25.65 8.93
N PHE A 150 12.75 -25.29 8.95
CA PHE A 150 12.32 -23.91 8.69
C PHE A 150 12.88 -22.97 9.76
N SER A 151 12.81 -23.39 11.01
CA SER A 151 13.08 -22.51 12.15
C SER A 151 14.57 -22.34 12.42
N ALA A 152 15.38 -23.36 12.12
CA ALA A 152 16.83 -23.26 12.13
C ALA A 152 17.36 -22.18 11.15
N GLN A 153 16.57 -21.82 10.13
CA GLN A 153 16.92 -20.81 9.13
C GLN A 153 16.22 -19.47 9.34
N ALA A 154 15.31 -19.37 10.31
CA ALA A 154 14.53 -18.17 10.56
C ALA A 154 15.39 -17.04 11.16
N LEU A 155 15.07 -15.78 10.82
CA LEU A 155 15.74 -14.59 11.34
C LEU A 155 15.59 -14.47 12.87
N ILE A 156 14.47 -14.94 13.38
CA ILE A 156 14.24 -15.16 14.81
C ILE A 156 14.09 -16.67 14.96
N SER A 157 15.04 -17.29 15.64
CA SER A 157 15.19 -18.74 15.68
C SER A 157 14.52 -19.38 16.90
N SER A 158 14.18 -18.58 17.92
CA SER A 158 13.55 -19.09 19.14
C SER A 158 12.56 -18.12 19.80
N PRO A 159 11.60 -18.62 20.59
CA PRO A 159 10.72 -17.79 21.43
C PRO A 159 11.47 -16.90 22.42
N GLU A 160 12.61 -17.34 22.95
CA GLU A 160 13.45 -16.57 23.88
C GLU A 160 14.09 -15.38 23.18
N GLN A 161 14.61 -15.58 21.96
CA GLN A 161 15.15 -14.51 21.14
C GLN A 161 14.07 -13.47 20.85
N TYR A 162 12.87 -13.90 20.44
CA TYR A 162 11.73 -13.00 20.27
C TYR A 162 11.40 -12.25 21.56
N GLY A 163 11.24 -12.98 22.68
CA GLY A 163 10.88 -12.40 23.97
C GLY A 163 11.89 -11.36 24.46
N ALA A 164 13.18 -11.59 24.22
CA ALA A 164 14.24 -10.62 24.51
C ALA A 164 14.15 -9.37 23.62
N MET A 165 13.96 -9.55 22.30
CA MET A 165 13.80 -8.43 21.36
C MET A 165 12.55 -7.60 21.66
N TYR A 166 11.41 -8.25 21.89
CA TYR A 166 10.15 -7.60 22.23
C TYR A 166 10.28 -6.82 23.53
N ARG A 167 10.79 -7.44 24.59
CA ARG A 167 11.00 -6.76 25.88
C ARG A 167 11.88 -5.53 25.72
N ARG A 168 13.00 -5.65 25.00
CA ARG A 168 13.89 -4.50 24.73
C ARG A 168 13.17 -3.39 23.96
N SER A 169 12.33 -3.72 22.98
CA SER A 169 11.58 -2.72 22.20
C SER A 169 10.58 -1.91 23.03
N VAL A 170 10.12 -2.45 24.16
CA VAL A 170 9.18 -1.81 25.08
C VAL A 170 9.91 -1.09 26.22
N ASP A 171 10.90 -1.74 26.82
CA ASP A 171 11.62 -1.22 28.00
C ASP A 171 12.69 -0.16 27.61
N ASP A 172 13.30 -0.30 26.43
CA ASP A 172 14.29 0.62 25.86
C ASP A 172 14.00 0.87 24.36
N PRO A 173 12.90 1.58 24.03
CA PRO A 173 12.51 1.83 22.65
C PRO A 173 13.58 2.66 21.92
N SER A 174 14.23 3.60 22.60
CA SER A 174 15.24 4.46 21.97
C SER A 174 16.48 3.66 21.56
N GLY A 175 17.01 2.81 22.43
CA GLY A 175 18.15 1.96 22.09
C GLY A 175 17.81 0.90 21.05
N PHE A 176 16.65 0.23 21.19
CA PHE A 176 16.20 -0.77 20.23
C PHE A 176 16.05 -0.20 18.81
N TRP A 177 15.29 0.89 18.66
CA TRP A 177 15.06 1.48 17.34
C TRP A 177 16.29 2.21 16.79
N SER A 178 17.17 2.73 17.64
CA SER A 178 18.47 3.26 17.18
C SER A 178 19.32 2.19 16.51
N ASP A 179 19.39 0.99 17.09
CA ASP A 179 20.21 -0.09 16.54
C ASP A 179 19.72 -0.54 15.17
N ILE A 180 18.40 -0.64 14.99
CA ILE A 180 17.79 -0.96 13.70
C ILE A 180 17.99 0.20 12.71
N ALA A 181 17.77 1.45 13.14
CA ALA A 181 17.87 2.62 12.27
C ALA A 181 19.28 2.83 11.70
N LYS A 182 20.34 2.37 12.39
CA LYS A 182 21.73 2.39 11.90
C LYS A 182 21.96 1.52 10.66
N GLU A 183 21.09 0.56 10.35
CA GLU A 183 21.15 -0.21 9.10
C GLU A 183 20.82 0.66 7.86
N PHE A 184 20.21 1.84 8.06
CA PHE A 184 19.81 2.77 7.02
C PHE A 184 20.81 3.91 6.86
N TYR A 185 20.81 4.51 5.67
CA TYR A 185 21.59 5.71 5.39
C TYR A 185 20.88 6.94 5.95
N TRP A 186 21.59 7.67 6.79
CA TRP A 186 21.22 8.98 7.32
C TRP A 186 22.33 9.94 6.96
N LYS A 187 21.99 11.04 6.27
CA LYS A 187 22.97 12.10 5.97
C LYS A 187 23.40 12.80 7.26
N GLN A 188 22.46 12.98 8.17
CA GLN A 188 22.68 13.45 9.53
C GLN A 188 21.88 12.54 10.46
N GLY A 189 22.52 12.02 11.52
CA GLY A 189 21.83 11.25 12.55
C GLY A 189 21.04 12.12 13.53
N TRP A 190 20.29 11.48 14.42
CA TRP A 190 19.43 12.13 15.45
C TRP A 190 20.19 12.60 16.70
N GLY A 191 21.52 12.44 16.73
CA GLY A 191 22.37 12.84 17.86
C GLY A 191 22.11 12.04 19.14
N ASP A 192 22.49 12.61 20.29
CA ASP A 192 22.33 11.99 21.62
C ASP A 192 20.95 12.24 22.26
N GLY A 193 20.03 12.89 21.53
CA GLY A 193 18.68 13.15 21.99
C GLY A 193 17.81 11.88 22.03
N PRO A 194 16.63 11.93 22.68
CA PRO A 194 15.70 10.80 22.67
C PRO A 194 15.22 10.52 21.24
N VAL A 195 15.19 9.24 20.88
CA VAL A 195 14.82 8.78 19.53
C VAL A 195 13.33 8.93 19.28
N VAL A 196 12.52 8.81 20.33
CA VAL A 196 11.07 9.01 20.30
C VAL A 196 10.67 10.07 21.30
N GLN A 197 9.81 10.98 20.88
CA GLN A 197 9.11 11.94 21.73
C GLN A 197 7.62 11.89 21.40
N GLU A 198 6.78 11.71 22.42
CA GLU A 198 5.33 11.67 22.21
C GLU A 198 4.54 12.42 23.28
N ASN A 199 3.41 12.98 22.86
CA ASN A 199 2.31 13.41 23.68
C ASN A 199 1.02 12.82 23.11
N LEU A 200 0.49 11.79 23.75
CA LEU A 200 -0.81 11.20 23.43
C LEU A 200 -1.95 11.75 24.32
N ASP A 201 -1.62 12.54 25.35
CA ASP A 201 -2.58 13.14 26.26
C ASP A 201 -3.06 14.49 25.73
N VAL A 202 -4.25 14.50 25.14
CA VAL A 202 -4.89 15.71 24.59
C VAL A 202 -5.07 16.82 25.63
N ARG A 203 -5.01 16.51 26.94
CA ARG A 203 -5.08 17.51 28.01
C ARG A 203 -3.75 18.23 28.24
N LYS A 204 -2.63 17.62 27.84
CA LYS A 204 -1.27 18.17 27.99
C LYS A 204 -0.81 18.99 26.78
N GLY A 205 -1.63 19.05 25.73
CA GLY A 205 -1.36 19.79 24.50
C GLY A 205 -1.80 19.00 23.27
N PRO A 206 -1.47 19.50 22.06
CA PRO A 206 -1.72 18.78 20.82
C PRO A 206 -1.09 17.38 20.85
N VAL A 207 -1.77 16.42 20.23
CA VAL A 207 -1.17 15.09 20.01
C VAL A 207 0.06 15.27 19.14
N LYS A 208 1.19 14.71 19.57
CA LYS A 208 2.47 14.83 18.88
C LYS A 208 3.23 13.53 19.02
N ILE A 209 3.80 13.04 17.93
CA ILE A 209 4.67 11.86 17.91
C ILE A 209 5.80 12.22 16.96
N GLU A 210 7.05 12.15 17.42
CA GLU A 210 8.24 12.45 16.64
C GLU A 210 9.25 11.32 16.82
N TRP A 211 9.80 10.82 15.72
CA TRP A 211 10.82 9.78 15.66
C TRP A 211 12.07 10.28 14.93
N PHE A 212 13.24 10.02 15.50
CA PHE A 212 14.55 10.41 14.91
C PHE A 212 14.66 11.91 14.61
N LYS A 213 14.06 12.75 15.45
CA LYS A 213 14.01 14.20 15.28
C LYS A 213 15.40 14.80 15.04
N GLY A 214 15.52 15.67 14.04
CA GLY A 214 16.77 16.31 13.65
C GLY A 214 17.70 15.43 12.81
N ALA A 215 17.34 14.17 12.57
CA ALA A 215 18.01 13.36 11.57
C ALA A 215 17.53 13.75 10.16
N THR A 216 18.42 13.62 9.18
CA THR A 216 18.07 13.83 7.77
C THR A 216 18.37 12.59 6.94
N THR A 217 17.41 12.21 6.09
CA THR A 217 17.49 11.03 5.23
C THR A 217 16.66 11.22 3.95
N ASN A 218 16.62 10.19 3.12
CA ASN A 218 15.67 10.07 2.03
C ASN A 218 15.30 8.60 1.83
N ILE A 219 14.01 8.29 1.88
CA ILE A 219 13.52 6.91 1.75
C ILE A 219 13.78 6.33 0.35
N CYS A 220 13.72 7.15 -0.71
CA CYS A 220 14.05 6.70 -2.07
C CYS A 220 15.54 6.35 -2.20
N TYR A 221 16.43 7.13 -1.58
CA TYR A 221 17.86 6.80 -1.55
C TYR A 221 18.10 5.44 -0.87
N ASN A 222 17.45 5.21 0.26
CA ASN A 222 17.56 3.95 1.00
C ASN A 222 16.97 2.74 0.26
N ALA A 223 15.94 2.95 -0.54
CA ALA A 223 15.24 1.93 -1.32
C ALA A 223 15.92 1.63 -2.67
N LEU A 224 16.70 2.55 -3.24
CA LEU A 224 17.33 2.38 -4.55
C LEU A 224 18.85 2.55 -4.48
N ASP A 225 19.32 3.77 -4.27
CA ASP A 225 20.74 4.15 -4.36
C ASP A 225 21.61 3.30 -3.39
N ARG A 226 21.21 3.18 -2.11
CA ARG A 226 21.90 2.36 -1.10
C ARG A 226 21.98 0.87 -1.49
N ILE A 227 20.91 0.33 -2.08
CA ILE A 227 20.85 -1.08 -2.52
C ILE A 227 21.85 -1.32 -3.66
N ILE A 228 21.92 -0.38 -4.61
CA ILE A 228 22.88 -0.44 -5.72
C ILE A 228 24.31 -0.31 -5.21
N GLU A 229 24.57 0.63 -4.29
CA GLU A 229 25.89 0.86 -3.69
C GLU A 229 26.38 -0.35 -2.88
N ARG A 230 25.47 -1.13 -2.29
CA ARG A 230 25.78 -2.39 -1.61
C ARG A 230 26.19 -3.53 -2.57
N GLY A 231 26.02 -3.34 -3.88
CA GLY A 231 26.36 -4.34 -4.90
C GLY A 231 25.16 -5.13 -5.44
N ASP A 232 23.94 -4.85 -4.96
CA ASP A 232 22.71 -5.53 -5.41
C ASP A 232 22.10 -4.86 -6.66
N GLY A 233 22.91 -4.11 -7.41
CA GLY A 233 22.45 -3.38 -8.59
C GLY A 233 21.85 -4.29 -9.66
N ASP A 234 22.54 -5.35 -10.05
CA ASP A 234 22.07 -6.21 -11.15
C ASP A 234 20.92 -7.17 -10.73
N LYS A 235 20.49 -7.09 -9.46
CA LYS A 235 19.33 -7.83 -8.94
C LYS A 235 18.03 -7.26 -9.49
N ILE A 236 17.07 -8.13 -9.80
CA ILE A 236 15.72 -7.72 -10.23
C ILE A 236 15.01 -7.06 -9.05
N ALA A 237 14.57 -5.82 -9.23
CA ALA A 237 13.77 -5.08 -8.26
C ALA A 237 12.29 -5.37 -8.45
N ILE A 238 11.79 -5.26 -9.69
CA ILE A 238 10.38 -5.43 -10.02
C ILE A 238 10.23 -6.44 -11.16
N TYR A 239 9.44 -7.48 -10.93
CA TYR A 239 8.73 -8.18 -12.00
C TYR A 239 7.36 -7.54 -12.19
N TRP A 240 6.90 -7.50 -13.43
CA TRP A 240 5.56 -7.02 -13.76
C TRP A 240 4.84 -8.04 -14.62
N GLU A 241 3.63 -8.40 -14.20
CA GLU A 241 2.73 -9.24 -14.98
C GLU A 241 1.50 -8.40 -15.35
N GLY A 242 1.25 -8.25 -16.65
CA GLY A 242 0.11 -7.53 -17.18
C GLY A 242 -1.20 -8.31 -17.07
N ASN A 243 -2.29 -7.69 -17.53
CA ASN A 243 -3.60 -8.33 -17.56
C ASN A 243 -3.62 -9.61 -18.42
N GLU A 244 -3.06 -9.54 -19.64
CA GLU A 244 -2.98 -10.67 -20.56
C GLU A 244 -1.78 -11.58 -20.26
N PRO A 245 -1.96 -12.90 -20.18
CA PRO A 245 -0.85 -13.83 -20.05
C PRO A 245 0.20 -13.65 -21.15
N GLY A 246 1.48 -13.54 -20.75
CA GLY A 246 2.61 -13.34 -21.67
C GLY A 246 2.91 -11.88 -22.00
N HIS A 247 2.11 -10.94 -21.49
CA HIS A 247 2.48 -9.52 -21.47
C HIS A 247 3.11 -9.20 -20.11
N ASP A 248 4.44 -9.21 -20.06
CA ASP A 248 5.20 -9.04 -18.83
C ASP A 248 6.44 -8.15 -19.02
N GLY A 249 7.04 -7.76 -17.89
CA GLY A 249 8.22 -6.92 -17.85
C GLY A 249 9.05 -7.18 -16.59
N LYS A 250 10.28 -6.65 -16.59
CA LYS A 250 11.16 -6.70 -15.43
C LYS A 250 12.06 -5.47 -15.39
N LEU A 251 12.44 -5.07 -14.18
CA LEU A 251 13.38 -3.99 -13.91
C LEU A 251 14.35 -4.46 -12.83
N THR A 252 15.66 -4.33 -13.05
CA THR A 252 16.67 -4.47 -11.99
C THR A 252 16.92 -3.15 -11.28
N TYR A 253 17.65 -3.19 -10.16
CA TYR A 253 18.07 -1.99 -9.46
C TYR A 253 19.04 -1.13 -10.32
N LYS A 254 19.87 -1.75 -11.18
CA LYS A 254 20.97 -1.12 -11.95
C LYS A 254 20.90 -1.24 -13.47
N GLU A 255 20.25 -2.23 -14.10
CA GLU A 255 20.15 -2.33 -15.58
C GLU A 255 19.41 -1.10 -16.11
N LEU A 256 20.28 -0.12 -16.31
CA LEU A 256 20.16 1.29 -16.62
C LEU A 256 21.52 1.80 -17.13
N LEU A 257 22.52 0.93 -17.23
CA LEU A 257 23.81 1.29 -17.80
C LEU A 257 24.03 0.41 -19.02
N GLU A 258 23.92 1.05 -20.18
CA GLU A 258 24.38 0.61 -21.51
C GLU A 258 23.54 -0.44 -22.27
N LYS A 259 22.55 0.06 -23.03
CA LYS A 259 22.62 0.09 -24.52
C LYS A 259 21.51 0.93 -25.15
N VAL A 260 21.94 2.06 -25.73
CA VAL A 260 21.51 2.68 -27.00
C VAL A 260 20.01 2.96 -27.20
N CYS A 261 19.70 4.26 -27.25
CA CYS A 261 18.73 4.90 -28.15
C CYS A 261 17.60 4.00 -28.70
N GLN A 262 16.58 3.73 -27.90
CA GLN A 262 15.17 3.97 -28.26
C GLN A 262 14.17 3.37 -27.25
N LYS A 263 14.51 2.35 -26.46
CA LYS A 263 13.52 1.67 -25.59
C LYS A 263 14.14 0.94 -24.40
N VAL A 264 14.71 1.66 -23.42
CA VAL A 264 15.13 1.02 -22.16
C VAL A 264 14.55 1.76 -20.97
N HIS A 265 13.56 1.12 -20.34
CA HIS A 265 12.86 1.49 -19.12
C HIS A 265 13.71 1.02 -17.93
N ASN A 266 14.20 1.93 -17.09
CA ASN A 266 14.98 1.54 -15.92
C ASN A 266 14.39 2.16 -14.67
N LEU A 267 14.29 1.40 -13.56
CA LEU A 267 13.56 1.85 -12.38
C LEU A 267 14.11 3.18 -11.85
N ARG A 268 15.42 3.26 -11.61
CA ARG A 268 16.08 4.47 -11.11
C ARG A 268 16.02 5.63 -12.10
N CYS A 269 16.07 5.39 -13.42
CA CYS A 269 15.99 6.48 -14.39
C CYS A 269 14.60 6.96 -14.68
N LEU A 270 13.63 6.09 -14.82
CA LEU A 270 12.25 6.51 -14.94
C LEU A 270 11.86 7.30 -13.68
N GLN A 271 12.36 6.85 -12.53
CA GLN A 271 12.21 7.56 -11.26
C GLN A 271 12.94 8.93 -11.28
N TRP A 272 14.19 9.02 -11.74
CA TRP A 272 14.93 10.28 -11.86
C TRP A 272 14.37 11.24 -12.90
N GLN A 273 13.96 10.71 -14.04
CA GLN A 273 13.36 11.44 -15.12
C GLN A 273 12.01 12.02 -14.71
N LEU A 274 11.18 11.22 -14.01
CA LEU A 274 9.96 11.74 -13.43
C LEU A 274 10.27 12.78 -12.35
N ALA A 275 11.21 12.53 -11.45
CA ALA A 275 11.63 13.51 -10.44
C ALA A 275 12.12 14.83 -11.06
N ASN A 276 12.88 14.76 -12.16
CA ASN A 276 13.34 15.93 -12.90
C ASN A 276 12.20 16.64 -13.62
N TYR A 277 11.29 15.91 -14.26
CA TYR A 277 10.08 16.48 -14.86
C TYR A 277 9.22 17.20 -13.81
N LEU A 278 8.97 16.56 -12.66
CA LEU A 278 8.20 17.15 -11.57
C LEU A 278 8.82 18.47 -11.09
N LYS A 279 10.15 18.53 -10.95
CA LYS A 279 10.87 19.78 -10.64
C LYS A 279 10.72 20.84 -11.74
N ASP A 280 10.82 20.43 -13.01
CA ASP A 280 10.68 21.32 -14.17
C ASP A 280 9.29 21.98 -14.25
N VAL A 281 8.24 21.22 -13.89
CA VAL A 281 6.87 21.75 -13.77
C VAL A 281 6.57 22.42 -12.42
N GLY A 282 7.60 22.64 -11.59
CA GLY A 282 7.53 23.46 -10.38
C GLY A 282 7.09 22.73 -9.11
N VAL A 283 7.17 21.40 -9.06
CA VAL A 283 7.00 20.60 -7.83
C VAL A 283 8.29 20.64 -7.01
N GLY A 284 8.18 21.03 -5.75
CA GLY A 284 9.27 21.03 -4.77
C GLY A 284 8.90 20.30 -3.49
N LYS A 285 9.76 20.45 -2.49
CA LYS A 285 9.58 19.87 -1.16
C LYS A 285 8.25 20.34 -0.52
N GLY A 286 7.46 19.40 -0.03
CA GLY A 286 6.17 19.66 0.62
C GLY A 286 4.98 19.83 -0.33
N ASP A 287 5.20 19.93 -1.63
CA ASP A 287 4.10 20.00 -2.60
C ASP A 287 3.42 18.64 -2.77
N ALA A 288 2.09 18.65 -2.88
CA ALA A 288 1.32 17.45 -3.12
C ALA A 288 1.32 17.03 -4.60
N VAL A 289 1.43 15.72 -4.85
CA VAL A 289 1.28 15.10 -6.18
C VAL A 289 0.27 13.96 -6.07
N VAL A 290 -0.83 14.05 -6.81
CA VAL A 290 -1.85 12.98 -6.83
C VAL A 290 -1.45 11.91 -7.84
N ILE A 291 -1.53 10.64 -7.44
CA ILE A 291 -1.22 9.50 -8.29
C ILE A 291 -2.48 8.64 -8.44
N TYR A 292 -3.05 8.62 -9.63
CA TYR A 292 -4.22 7.83 -10.03
C TYR A 292 -3.83 6.80 -11.11
N LEU A 293 -2.87 5.94 -10.76
CA LEU A 293 -2.35 4.90 -11.65
C LEU A 293 -2.87 3.52 -11.23
N PRO A 294 -3.11 2.61 -12.20
CA PRO A 294 -3.33 1.19 -11.90
C PRO A 294 -2.00 0.51 -11.51
N MET A 295 -2.02 -0.79 -11.22
CA MET A 295 -0.85 -1.60 -10.85
C MET A 295 0.12 -1.84 -12.03
N LEU A 296 0.68 -0.75 -12.54
CA LEU A 296 1.79 -0.67 -13.48
C LEU A 296 3.11 -0.53 -12.73
N MET A 297 4.25 -0.74 -13.41
CA MET A 297 5.57 -0.44 -12.85
C MET A 297 5.72 1.06 -12.53
N GLU A 298 5.05 1.92 -13.30
CA GLU A 298 5.05 3.37 -13.14
C GLU A 298 4.46 3.83 -11.80
N LEU A 299 3.58 3.06 -11.17
CA LEU A 299 2.96 3.42 -9.88
C LEU A 299 3.99 3.48 -8.74
N PRO A 300 4.74 2.41 -8.41
CA PRO A 300 5.81 2.51 -7.41
C PRO A 300 6.94 3.45 -7.84
N ILE A 301 7.22 3.57 -9.15
CA ILE A 301 8.18 4.57 -9.67
C ILE A 301 7.73 5.99 -9.31
N ALA A 302 6.45 6.30 -9.48
CA ALA A 302 5.91 7.62 -9.18
C ALA A 302 5.97 7.97 -7.69
N MET A 303 5.69 7.01 -6.82
CA MET A 303 5.82 7.18 -5.37
C MET A 303 7.28 7.48 -4.97
N LEU A 304 8.24 6.72 -5.53
CA LEU A 304 9.68 6.94 -5.28
C LEU A 304 10.19 8.25 -5.90
N ALA A 305 9.66 8.67 -7.05
CA ALA A 305 9.97 9.95 -7.70
C ALA A 305 9.59 11.13 -6.81
N CYS A 306 8.38 11.12 -6.26
CA CYS A 306 7.92 12.15 -5.34
C CYS A 306 8.78 12.17 -4.07
N ALA A 307 9.00 11.00 -3.45
CA ALA A 307 9.81 10.88 -2.25
C ALA A 307 11.27 11.36 -2.44
N ARG A 308 11.85 11.20 -3.63
CA ARG A 308 13.22 11.66 -3.91
C ARG A 308 13.37 13.18 -3.88
N ILE A 309 12.34 13.92 -4.27
CA ILE A 309 12.37 15.39 -4.34
C ILE A 309 11.66 16.04 -3.14
N GLY A 310 11.22 15.25 -2.16
CA GLY A 310 10.48 15.75 -1.00
C GLY A 310 9.03 16.11 -1.27
N ALA A 311 8.47 15.71 -2.41
CA ALA A 311 7.06 15.91 -2.71
C ALA A 311 6.20 14.88 -1.94
N VAL A 312 5.03 15.31 -1.50
CA VAL A 312 4.08 14.50 -0.74
C VAL A 312 3.14 13.82 -1.73
N HIS A 313 3.40 12.56 -2.04
CA HIS A 313 2.49 11.85 -2.95
C HIS A 313 1.19 11.47 -2.27
N SER A 314 0.10 11.46 -3.05
CA SER A 314 -1.23 11.04 -2.61
C SER A 314 -1.77 10.04 -3.62
N VAL A 315 -1.53 8.75 -3.37
CA VAL A 315 -2.05 7.69 -4.22
C VAL A 315 -3.55 7.51 -3.99
N VAL A 316 -4.30 7.44 -5.09
CA VAL A 316 -5.75 7.24 -5.09
C VAL A 316 -6.04 5.98 -5.90
N PHE A 317 -6.75 5.02 -5.29
CA PHE A 317 -7.08 3.75 -5.93
C PHE A 317 -7.79 3.96 -7.28
N ALA A 318 -7.22 3.40 -8.36
CA ALA A 318 -7.68 3.57 -9.74
C ALA A 318 -9.10 3.02 -10.04
N GLY A 319 -9.75 2.42 -9.04
CA GLY A 319 -11.17 2.01 -9.11
C GLY A 319 -12.16 3.02 -8.54
N PHE A 320 -11.71 4.18 -8.03
CA PHE A 320 -12.60 5.19 -7.46
C PHE A 320 -13.34 6.04 -8.51
N SER A 321 -14.42 6.68 -8.08
CA SER A 321 -15.20 7.58 -8.94
C SER A 321 -14.52 8.95 -9.11
N ALA A 322 -14.96 9.70 -10.13
CA ALA A 322 -14.49 11.07 -10.35
C ALA A 322 -14.75 11.97 -9.13
N GLU A 323 -15.91 11.83 -8.49
CA GLU A 323 -16.25 12.55 -7.25
C GLU A 323 -15.29 12.20 -6.11
N SER A 324 -14.98 10.91 -5.92
CA SER A 324 -14.06 10.46 -4.87
C SER A 324 -12.63 10.97 -5.11
N LEU A 325 -12.21 11.05 -6.38
CA LEU A 325 -10.93 11.62 -6.77
C LEU A 325 -10.92 13.15 -6.57
N ALA A 326 -11.97 13.85 -6.99
CA ALA A 326 -12.10 15.29 -6.86
C ALA A 326 -12.03 15.75 -5.41
N GLN A 327 -12.71 15.05 -4.49
CA GLN A 327 -12.65 15.36 -3.05
C GLN A 327 -11.21 15.36 -2.51
N ARG A 328 -10.38 14.41 -2.96
CA ARG A 328 -8.98 14.29 -2.52
C ARG A 328 -8.10 15.36 -3.16
N ILE A 329 -8.32 15.65 -4.46
CA ILE A 329 -7.62 16.73 -5.16
C ILE A 329 -7.94 18.09 -4.51
N MET A 330 -9.20 18.33 -4.13
CA MET A 330 -9.60 19.57 -3.46
C MET A 330 -8.99 19.73 -2.07
N ASP A 331 -8.79 18.63 -1.34
CA ASP A 331 -8.20 18.64 0.00
C ASP A 331 -6.68 18.89 -0.04
N CYS A 332 -5.92 18.08 -0.78
CA CYS A 332 -4.45 18.24 -0.85
C CYS A 332 -3.95 19.28 -1.85
N LYS A 333 -4.81 19.78 -2.76
CA LYS A 333 -4.49 20.81 -3.76
C LYS A 333 -3.18 20.54 -4.50
N PRO A 334 -3.07 19.40 -5.21
CA PRO A 334 -1.83 18.98 -5.84
C PRO A 334 -1.45 19.90 -7.00
N LYS A 335 -0.15 20.01 -7.26
CA LYS A 335 0.35 20.72 -8.46
C LYS A 335 0.22 19.86 -9.73
N VAL A 336 0.33 18.54 -9.56
CA VAL A 336 0.36 17.56 -10.65
C VAL A 336 -0.56 16.39 -10.31
N VAL A 337 -1.29 15.91 -11.32
CA VAL A 337 -1.96 14.60 -11.29
C VAL A 337 -1.23 13.67 -12.26
N LEU A 338 -0.81 12.50 -11.77
CA LEU A 338 -0.27 11.41 -12.57
C LEU A 338 -1.38 10.38 -12.78
N THR A 339 -1.65 9.98 -14.01
CA THR A 339 -2.71 9.02 -14.35
C THR A 339 -2.31 8.16 -15.53
N CYS A 340 -3.18 7.23 -15.91
CA CYS A 340 -3.10 6.41 -17.11
C CYS A 340 -4.29 6.71 -18.03
N ASN A 341 -4.18 6.44 -19.33
CA ASN A 341 -5.31 6.60 -20.26
C ASN A 341 -6.45 5.61 -19.95
N ALA A 342 -6.11 4.33 -19.83
CA ALA A 342 -7.04 3.26 -19.49
C ALA A 342 -6.31 2.03 -18.90
N VAL A 343 -7.07 1.09 -18.35
CA VAL A 343 -6.55 -0.20 -17.90
C VAL A 343 -7.53 -1.32 -18.19
N CYS A 344 -7.01 -2.52 -18.48
CA CYS A 344 -7.79 -3.74 -18.54
C CYS A 344 -7.77 -4.43 -17.17
N ARG A 345 -8.95 -4.77 -16.65
CA ARG A 345 -9.10 -5.62 -15.47
C ARG A 345 -9.95 -6.83 -15.82
N GLY A 346 -9.27 -7.94 -16.06
CA GLY A 346 -9.86 -9.07 -16.78
C GLY A 346 -10.28 -8.63 -18.19
N SER A 347 -11.50 -8.94 -18.60
CA SER A 347 -12.04 -8.52 -19.90
C SER A 347 -12.56 -7.08 -19.94
N LYS A 348 -12.60 -6.37 -18.81
CA LYS A 348 -13.20 -5.03 -18.71
C LYS A 348 -12.15 -3.94 -18.88
N VAL A 349 -12.37 -3.03 -19.82
CA VAL A 349 -11.61 -1.78 -19.96
C VAL A 349 -12.18 -0.71 -19.02
N ILE A 350 -11.31 0.00 -18.32
CA ILE A 350 -11.64 1.13 -17.44
C ILE A 350 -10.94 2.38 -17.98
N ASN A 351 -11.71 3.39 -18.39
CA ASN A 351 -11.19 4.65 -18.94
C ASN A 351 -10.78 5.61 -17.82
N LEU A 352 -9.55 5.46 -17.33
CA LEU A 352 -9.05 6.25 -16.19
C LEU A 352 -8.95 7.73 -16.51
N LYS A 353 -8.55 8.10 -17.73
CA LYS A 353 -8.44 9.52 -18.13
C LYS A 353 -9.78 10.26 -18.14
N GLU A 354 -10.87 9.58 -18.51
CA GLU A 354 -12.21 10.19 -18.46
C GLU A 354 -12.65 10.50 -17.02
N ILE A 355 -12.30 9.63 -16.07
CA ILE A 355 -12.55 9.83 -14.65
C ILE A 355 -11.75 11.04 -14.14
N VAL A 356 -10.48 11.14 -14.52
CA VAL A 356 -9.62 12.28 -14.17
C VAL A 356 -10.15 13.58 -14.76
N ASP A 357 -10.56 13.60 -16.02
CA ASP A 357 -11.10 14.80 -16.66
C ASP A 357 -12.37 15.30 -15.96
N ALA A 358 -13.27 14.39 -15.60
CA ALA A 358 -14.47 14.72 -14.84
C ALA A 358 -14.13 15.24 -13.43
N ALA A 359 -13.15 14.63 -12.76
CA ALA A 359 -12.72 15.07 -11.42
C ALA A 359 -12.06 16.46 -11.47
N LEU A 360 -11.21 16.73 -12.47
CA LEU A 360 -10.55 18.02 -12.65
C LEU A 360 -11.55 19.12 -13.02
N LEU A 361 -12.58 18.81 -13.81
CA LEU A 361 -13.67 19.74 -14.09
C LEU A 361 -14.44 20.10 -12.81
N ASP A 362 -14.79 19.10 -11.99
CA ASP A 362 -15.45 19.33 -10.70
C ASP A 362 -14.59 20.18 -9.75
N CYS A 363 -13.28 19.89 -9.67
CA CYS A 363 -12.33 20.71 -8.90
C CYS A 363 -12.32 22.16 -9.39
N SER A 364 -12.28 22.37 -10.72
CA SER A 364 -12.28 23.72 -11.31
C SER A 364 -13.56 24.48 -10.99
N ASN A 365 -14.71 23.80 -11.00
CA ASN A 365 -15.99 24.40 -10.60
C ASN A 365 -16.02 24.80 -9.12
N ASN A 366 -15.18 24.18 -8.30
CA ASN A 366 -15.01 24.48 -6.87
C ASN A 366 -13.76 25.33 -6.57
N GLY A 367 -13.16 25.96 -7.59
CA GLY A 367 -12.05 26.91 -7.42
C GLY A 367 -10.67 26.28 -7.20
N VAL A 368 -10.51 24.97 -7.43
CA VAL A 368 -9.22 24.27 -7.37
C VAL A 368 -8.79 23.91 -8.79
N SER A 369 -7.66 24.46 -9.23
CA SER A 369 -7.10 24.18 -10.56
C SER A 369 -5.82 23.37 -10.46
N VAL A 370 -5.73 22.29 -11.25
CA VAL A 370 -4.49 21.52 -11.44
C VAL A 370 -3.98 21.81 -12.85
N GLY A 371 -2.80 22.42 -12.94
CA GLY A 371 -2.24 22.88 -14.21
C GLY A 371 -1.61 21.77 -15.07
N VAL A 372 -1.26 20.63 -14.47
CA VAL A 372 -0.52 19.56 -15.15
C VAL A 372 -1.13 18.19 -14.84
N CYS A 373 -1.48 17.46 -15.90
CA CYS A 373 -1.93 16.07 -15.85
C CYS A 373 -1.02 15.21 -16.73
N VAL A 374 -0.19 14.37 -16.11
CA VAL A 374 0.67 13.44 -16.86
C VAL A 374 -0.06 12.12 -17.02
N THR A 375 -0.29 11.70 -18.26
CA THR A 375 -1.04 10.49 -18.61
C THR A 375 -0.09 9.45 -19.20
N TYR A 376 -0.04 8.26 -18.60
CA TYR A 376 0.64 7.09 -19.16
C TYR A 376 -0.20 6.46 -20.26
N GLU A 377 0.41 6.19 -21.40
CA GLU A 377 -0.23 5.41 -22.48
C GLU A 377 -0.14 3.89 -22.18
N ASN A 378 -1.24 3.29 -21.74
CA ASN A 378 -1.38 1.83 -21.67
C ASN A 378 -1.93 1.28 -22.99
N GLN A 379 -1.01 0.93 -23.87
CA GLN A 379 -1.31 0.41 -25.21
C GLN A 379 -2.11 -0.90 -25.20
N SER A 380 -2.07 -1.66 -24.09
CA SER A 380 -2.85 -2.89 -23.94
C SER A 380 -4.34 -2.63 -23.72
N ALA A 381 -4.70 -1.43 -23.22
CA ALA A 381 -6.07 -1.07 -22.86
C ALA A 381 -6.71 -0.11 -23.86
N MET A 382 -5.98 0.92 -24.30
CA MET A 382 -6.51 1.96 -25.19
C MET A 382 -5.39 2.61 -26.00
N LYS A 383 -5.67 2.88 -27.29
CA LYS A 383 -4.76 3.62 -28.17
C LYS A 383 -4.76 5.13 -27.86
N LYS A 384 -3.63 5.79 -28.13
CA LYS A 384 -3.42 7.23 -27.92
C LYS A 384 -4.49 8.12 -28.58
N ASP A 385 -4.84 7.82 -29.83
CA ASP A 385 -5.81 8.57 -30.66
C ASP A 385 -7.26 8.51 -30.14
N ALA A 386 -7.59 7.48 -29.37
CA ALA A 386 -8.90 7.34 -28.74
C ALA A 386 -9.00 8.06 -27.38
N THR A 387 -7.89 8.60 -26.85
CA THR A 387 -7.85 9.22 -25.53
C THR A 387 -8.26 10.70 -25.61
N LYS A 388 -9.25 11.12 -24.81
CA LYS A 388 -9.63 12.53 -24.68
C LYS A 388 -8.49 13.36 -24.09
N TRP A 389 -8.25 14.53 -24.68
CA TRP A 389 -7.07 15.35 -24.40
C TRP A 389 -7.42 16.83 -24.29
N GLN A 390 -6.77 17.51 -23.34
CA GLN A 390 -6.81 18.96 -23.18
C GLN A 390 -5.40 19.55 -23.36
N ASP A 391 -5.23 20.31 -24.44
CA ASP A 391 -3.96 20.97 -24.76
C ASP A 391 -3.54 21.96 -23.67
N GLY A 392 -2.24 21.96 -23.37
CA GLY A 392 -1.63 22.81 -22.34
C GLY A 392 -1.78 22.30 -20.90
N ARG A 393 -2.64 21.31 -20.64
CA ARG A 393 -2.78 20.65 -19.33
C ARG A 393 -2.28 19.21 -19.35
N ASP A 394 -2.65 18.46 -20.40
CA ASP A 394 -2.38 17.03 -20.49
C ASP A 394 -1.07 16.76 -21.22
N PHE A 395 -0.23 15.90 -20.64
CA PHE A 395 1.07 15.51 -21.19
C PHE A 395 1.23 13.99 -21.16
N TRP A 396 1.78 13.40 -22.22
CA TRP A 396 2.06 11.97 -22.25
C TRP A 396 3.32 11.66 -21.46
N TRP A 397 3.22 10.71 -20.52
CA TRP A 397 4.34 10.22 -19.71
C TRP A 397 5.54 9.88 -20.59
N GLN A 398 5.30 9.05 -21.62
CA GLN A 398 6.33 8.58 -22.55
C GLN A 398 7.00 9.71 -23.33
N ASP A 399 6.30 10.83 -23.56
CA ASP A 399 6.81 11.94 -24.37
C ASP A 399 7.64 12.92 -23.54
N VAL A 400 7.26 13.18 -22.28
CA VAL A 400 7.90 14.20 -21.45
C VAL A 400 8.98 13.63 -20.54
N ILE A 401 8.73 12.49 -19.89
CA ILE A 401 9.66 11.94 -18.88
C ILE A 401 10.93 11.44 -19.55
N THR A 402 10.82 10.74 -20.67
CA THR A 402 11.97 10.14 -21.37
C THR A 402 12.99 11.16 -21.88
N ARG A 403 12.64 12.46 -21.93
CA ARG A 403 13.51 13.55 -22.36
C ARG A 403 14.39 14.12 -21.24
N HIS A 404 14.11 13.79 -19.99
CA HIS A 404 14.87 14.33 -18.86
C HIS A 404 16.16 13.53 -18.61
N PRO A 405 17.13 14.15 -17.91
CA PRO A 405 18.36 13.47 -17.53
C PRO A 405 18.11 12.21 -16.72
N THR A 406 18.93 11.22 -17.01
CA THR A 406 19.04 9.92 -16.33
C THR A 406 19.83 10.01 -15.02
N THR A 407 19.82 11.17 -14.37
CA THR A 407 20.41 11.41 -13.04
C THR A 407 19.57 12.46 -12.32
N CYS A 408 19.34 12.28 -11.03
CA CYS A 408 18.65 13.27 -10.20
C CYS A 408 19.28 13.28 -8.81
N SER A 409 19.68 14.44 -8.32
CA SER A 409 20.07 14.61 -6.92
C SER A 409 18.90 14.25 -5.98
N VAL A 410 19.23 13.80 -4.79
CA VAL A 410 18.27 13.55 -3.71
C VAL A 410 18.04 14.83 -2.93
N GLU A 411 16.78 15.11 -2.59
CA GLU A 411 16.44 16.08 -1.56
C GLU A 411 16.58 15.41 -0.18
N TRP A 412 17.39 16.00 0.70
CA TRP A 412 17.60 15.48 2.04
C TRP A 412 16.52 16.03 2.97
N LEU A 413 15.71 15.14 3.50
CA LEU A 413 14.51 15.46 4.27
C LEU A 413 14.75 15.22 5.75
N ASP A 414 14.14 16.04 6.60
CA ASP A 414 14.03 15.75 8.02
C ASP A 414 13.25 14.44 8.21
N ALA A 415 13.57 13.66 9.25
CA ALA A 415 12.84 12.45 9.59
C ALA A 415 11.32 12.69 9.72
N GLU A 416 10.92 13.88 10.16
CA GLU A 416 9.54 14.30 10.36
C GLU A 416 8.91 15.02 9.15
N ASP A 417 9.64 15.17 8.04
CA ASP A 417 9.03 15.70 6.82
C ASP A 417 7.94 14.73 6.30
N PRO A 418 6.77 15.24 5.86
CA PRO A 418 5.70 14.43 5.29
C PRO A 418 6.16 13.65 4.07
N LEU A 419 5.89 12.34 4.05
CA LEU A 419 6.21 11.46 2.93
C LEU A 419 5.02 11.32 1.97
N PHE A 420 3.84 11.03 2.51
CA PHE A 420 2.63 10.83 1.71
C PHE A 420 1.36 11.15 2.49
N LEU A 421 0.28 11.37 1.74
CA LEU A 421 -1.09 11.42 2.24
C LEU A 421 -1.85 10.21 1.68
N LEU A 422 -2.51 9.45 2.56
CA LEU A 422 -3.37 8.35 2.14
C LEU A 422 -4.77 8.52 2.71
N TYR A 423 -5.72 8.77 1.81
CA TYR A 423 -7.09 9.10 2.20
C TYR A 423 -7.92 7.88 2.55
N THR A 424 -8.38 7.83 3.80
CA THR A 424 -9.30 6.79 4.28
C THR A 424 -10.74 7.29 4.29
N SER A 425 -11.70 6.35 4.24
CA SER A 425 -13.11 6.68 4.40
C SER A 425 -13.37 7.09 5.84
N GLY A 426 -13.60 8.38 6.09
CA GLY A 426 -14.02 8.89 7.38
C GLY A 426 -15.40 8.33 7.80
N LYS A 427 -15.73 8.42 9.08
CA LYS A 427 -17.09 8.10 9.58
C LYS A 427 -18.12 8.96 8.83
N GLN A 428 -19.30 8.38 8.57
CA GLN A 428 -20.41 9.05 7.88
C GLN A 428 -20.59 10.49 8.41
N ARG A 429 -20.48 11.48 7.51
CA ARG A 429 -20.54 12.96 7.71
C ARG A 429 -19.22 13.70 7.92
N VAL A 430 -18.06 13.04 7.92
CA VAL A 430 -16.76 13.73 7.89
C VAL A 430 -16.20 13.68 6.46
N ALA A 431 -15.61 14.79 6.01
CA ALA A 431 -14.83 14.84 4.76
C ALA A 431 -13.71 13.78 4.79
N VAL A 432 -13.25 13.35 3.61
CA VAL A 432 -12.16 12.35 3.48
C VAL A 432 -10.96 12.75 4.35
N GLN A 433 -10.40 11.80 5.12
CA GLN A 433 -9.29 12.08 6.03
C GLN A 433 -7.98 11.63 5.38
N GLY A 434 -7.10 12.58 5.06
CA GLY A 434 -5.76 12.30 4.57
C GLY A 434 -4.85 11.88 5.71
N VAL A 435 -4.63 10.57 5.89
CA VAL A 435 -3.65 10.07 6.86
C VAL A 435 -2.25 10.41 6.38
N LEU A 436 -1.49 11.13 7.20
CA LEU A 436 -0.13 11.56 6.91
C LEU A 436 0.88 10.63 7.58
N HIS A 437 1.88 10.17 6.83
CA HIS A 437 3.05 9.49 7.38
C HIS A 437 4.32 10.32 7.12
N THR A 438 5.21 10.36 8.10
CA THR A 438 6.51 11.04 8.01
C THR A 438 7.59 10.10 7.49
N THR A 439 8.75 10.62 7.12
CA THR A 439 9.76 9.88 6.34
C THR A 439 10.55 8.86 7.17
N GLY A 440 11.17 9.29 8.27
CA GLY A 440 12.16 8.51 9.00
C GLY A 440 11.56 7.31 9.74
N GLY A 441 10.57 7.57 10.60
CA GLY A 441 9.87 6.52 11.36
C GLY A 441 9.22 5.47 10.45
N TYR A 442 8.48 5.91 9.42
CA TYR A 442 7.83 5.02 8.46
C TYR A 442 8.83 4.14 7.70
N MET A 443 9.97 4.70 7.26
CA MET A 443 11.03 3.95 6.59
C MET A 443 11.56 2.81 7.45
N VAL A 444 11.99 3.12 8.68
CA VAL A 444 12.57 2.11 9.59
C VAL A 444 11.52 1.06 9.93
N TYR A 445 10.29 1.49 10.23
CA TYR A 445 9.23 0.59 10.67
C TYR A 445 8.76 -0.39 9.58
N THR A 446 8.49 0.10 8.37
CA THR A 446 8.00 -0.74 7.27
C THR A 446 9.05 -1.75 6.78
N ALA A 447 10.32 -1.33 6.73
CA ALA A 447 11.42 -2.24 6.40
C ALA A 447 11.60 -3.33 7.46
N THR A 448 11.52 -2.97 8.74
CA THR A 448 11.66 -3.91 9.86
C THR A 448 10.53 -4.93 9.91
N THR A 449 9.28 -4.45 9.83
CA THR A 449 8.10 -5.31 9.89
C THR A 449 8.03 -6.25 8.69
N PHE A 450 8.39 -5.79 7.48
CA PHE A 450 8.51 -6.67 6.31
C PHE A 450 9.55 -7.78 6.53
N LYS A 451 10.75 -7.41 7.00
CA LYS A 451 11.87 -8.33 7.22
C LYS A 451 11.49 -9.47 8.17
N TYR A 452 10.93 -9.14 9.33
CA TYR A 452 10.63 -10.13 10.36
C TYR A 452 9.32 -10.89 10.13
N ALA A 453 8.25 -10.25 9.64
CA ALA A 453 6.96 -10.93 9.46
C ALA A 453 6.99 -12.01 8.38
N PHE A 454 7.76 -11.78 7.31
CA PHE A 454 7.89 -12.74 6.21
C PHE A 454 9.18 -13.56 6.27
N ASP A 455 9.98 -13.39 7.33
CA ASP A 455 11.29 -14.00 7.46
C ASP A 455 12.13 -13.77 6.17
N TYR A 456 12.16 -12.53 5.68
CA TYR A 456 12.64 -12.22 4.33
C TYR A 456 14.11 -12.58 4.14
N LYS A 457 14.41 -13.32 3.07
CA LYS A 457 15.76 -13.68 2.63
C LYS A 457 16.11 -12.96 1.33
N PRO A 458 17.38 -12.61 1.10
CA PRO A 458 17.80 -11.96 -0.15
C PRO A 458 17.44 -12.73 -1.43
N THR A 459 17.31 -14.06 -1.34
CA THR A 459 16.91 -14.96 -2.43
C THR A 459 15.40 -15.01 -2.69
N ASP A 460 14.58 -14.41 -1.82
CA ASP A 460 13.14 -14.46 -1.94
C ASP A 460 12.62 -13.58 -3.09
N ILE A 461 11.58 -14.10 -3.74
CA ILE A 461 10.73 -13.36 -4.68
C ILE A 461 9.38 -13.16 -4.01
N TYR A 462 9.07 -11.90 -3.74
CA TYR A 462 7.93 -11.50 -2.94
C TYR A 462 6.79 -11.02 -3.83
N TRP A 463 5.58 -11.51 -3.58
CA TRP A 463 4.38 -11.03 -4.25
C TRP A 463 3.29 -10.66 -3.25
N CYS A 464 2.98 -9.36 -3.18
CA CYS A 464 1.77 -8.87 -2.55
C CYS A 464 0.72 -8.57 -3.64
N THR A 465 -0.47 -9.14 -3.50
CA THR A 465 -1.57 -8.93 -4.46
C THR A 465 -2.35 -7.63 -4.21
N ALA A 466 -1.92 -6.80 -3.26
CA ALA A 466 -2.60 -5.56 -2.93
C ALA A 466 -2.30 -4.45 -3.95
N ASP A 467 -3.14 -3.43 -3.95
CA ASP A 467 -2.97 -2.23 -4.77
C ASP A 467 -2.30 -1.10 -3.97
N CYS A 468 -1.46 -0.28 -4.59
CA CYS A 468 -0.81 0.87 -3.92
C CYS A 468 -1.78 2.00 -3.59
N GLY A 469 -3.03 1.99 -4.06
CA GLY A 469 -4.10 2.85 -3.55
C GLY A 469 -4.53 2.55 -2.10
N TRP A 470 -3.97 1.50 -1.49
CA TRP A 470 -4.15 1.16 -0.07
C TRP A 470 -2.80 1.16 0.66
N ILE A 471 -2.86 1.18 2.00
CA ILE A 471 -1.64 1.20 2.82
C ILE A 471 -0.80 -0.07 2.61
N THR A 472 -1.44 -1.22 2.34
CA THR A 472 -0.76 -2.47 2.02
C THR A 472 0.19 -2.34 0.84
N GLY A 473 -0.22 -1.67 -0.24
CA GLY A 473 0.68 -1.45 -1.38
C GLY A 473 1.75 -0.38 -1.12
N HIS A 474 1.46 0.63 -0.29
CA HIS A 474 2.49 1.57 0.16
C HIS A 474 3.60 0.83 0.92
N SER A 475 3.24 0.18 2.01
CA SER A 475 4.19 -0.40 2.95
C SER A 475 4.80 -1.69 2.44
N TYR A 476 4.01 -2.52 1.73
CA TYR A 476 4.38 -3.90 1.41
C TYR A 476 4.31 -4.26 -0.08
N VAL A 477 4.02 -3.34 -1.00
CA VAL A 477 4.42 -3.51 -2.42
C VAL A 477 5.65 -2.64 -2.72
N THR A 478 5.68 -1.42 -2.18
CA THR A 478 6.71 -0.43 -2.51
C THR A 478 7.80 -0.33 -1.43
N TYR A 479 7.52 0.29 -0.28
CA TYR A 479 8.58 0.77 0.62
C TYR A 479 9.32 -0.35 1.36
N GLY A 480 8.63 -1.11 2.22
CA GLY A 480 9.24 -2.14 3.05
C GLY A 480 10.08 -3.17 2.27
N PRO A 481 9.55 -3.75 1.17
CA PRO A 481 10.32 -4.67 0.33
C PRO A 481 11.55 -4.03 -0.33
N LEU A 482 11.40 -2.87 -0.98
CA LEU A 482 12.51 -2.21 -1.69
C LEU A 482 13.59 -1.70 -0.72
N LEU A 483 13.20 -1.28 0.49
CA LEU A 483 14.13 -0.94 1.57
C LEU A 483 14.96 -2.15 2.04
N ASN A 484 14.48 -3.37 1.82
CA ASN A 484 15.22 -4.62 2.08
C ASN A 484 15.93 -5.16 0.83
N GLY A 485 15.92 -4.42 -0.29
CA GLY A 485 16.48 -4.87 -1.56
C GLY A 485 15.70 -6.05 -2.16
N ALA A 486 14.40 -6.17 -1.87
CA ALA A 486 13.60 -7.29 -2.35
C ALA A 486 13.33 -7.26 -3.85
N THR A 487 13.08 -8.44 -4.41
CA THR A 487 12.48 -8.60 -5.73
C THR A 487 10.97 -8.69 -5.53
N VAL A 488 10.23 -7.69 -6.01
CA VAL A 488 8.77 -7.63 -5.88
C VAL A 488 8.07 -7.93 -7.19
N LEU A 489 6.92 -8.59 -7.12
CA LEU A 489 6.03 -8.77 -8.28
C LEU A 489 4.86 -7.79 -8.20
N VAL A 490 4.68 -7.01 -9.27
CA VAL A 490 3.52 -6.13 -9.49
C VAL A 490 2.60 -6.77 -10.51
N PHE A 491 1.32 -6.88 -10.20
CA PHE A 491 0.32 -7.53 -11.05
C PHE A 491 -0.80 -6.56 -11.40
N GLU A 492 -0.96 -6.27 -12.70
CA GLU A 492 -2.00 -5.36 -13.21
C GLU A 492 -3.38 -6.04 -13.28
N GLY A 493 -3.38 -7.34 -13.56
CA GLY A 493 -4.58 -8.08 -13.96
C GLY A 493 -5.54 -8.45 -12.83
N ALA A 494 -6.48 -9.33 -13.17
CA ALA A 494 -7.42 -9.92 -12.22
C ALA A 494 -7.00 -11.35 -11.83
N PRO A 495 -7.09 -11.74 -10.55
CA PRO A 495 -6.61 -13.05 -10.07
C PRO A 495 -7.44 -14.25 -10.56
N ASN A 496 -8.58 -14.00 -11.21
CA ASN A 496 -9.45 -14.99 -11.81
C ASN A 496 -9.51 -14.89 -13.35
N TYR A 497 -8.57 -14.17 -13.97
CA TYR A 497 -8.47 -14.03 -15.41
C TYR A 497 -7.13 -14.56 -15.93
N PRO A 498 -7.09 -15.45 -16.93
CA PRO A 498 -8.24 -15.97 -17.69
C PRO A 498 -9.09 -16.99 -16.91
N ASP A 499 -8.56 -17.55 -15.83
CA ASP A 499 -9.28 -18.44 -14.91
C ASP A 499 -8.76 -18.30 -13.47
N ALA A 500 -9.37 -19.05 -12.53
CA ALA A 500 -9.01 -19.05 -11.11
C ALA A 500 -7.63 -19.67 -10.80
N GLY A 501 -6.90 -20.13 -11.83
CA GLY A 501 -5.54 -20.62 -11.73
C GLY A 501 -4.48 -19.53 -11.85
N ARG A 502 -4.86 -18.28 -12.17
CA ARG A 502 -3.92 -17.21 -12.54
C ARG A 502 -2.87 -16.91 -11.48
N CYS A 503 -3.24 -16.85 -10.19
CA CYS A 503 -2.25 -16.62 -9.14
C CYS A 503 -1.17 -17.72 -9.12
N TRP A 504 -1.55 -18.96 -9.35
CA TRP A 504 -0.64 -20.10 -9.21
C TRP A 504 0.24 -20.28 -10.44
N ASP A 505 -0.28 -19.92 -11.62
CA ASP A 505 0.49 -19.74 -12.85
C ASP A 505 1.64 -18.75 -12.63
N ILE A 506 1.32 -17.59 -12.07
CA ILE A 506 2.29 -16.54 -11.76
C ILE A 506 3.31 -17.00 -10.71
N VAL A 507 2.86 -17.68 -9.64
CA VAL A 507 3.76 -18.26 -8.64
C VAL A 507 4.77 -19.20 -9.29
N ASP A 508 4.33 -20.10 -10.17
CA ASP A 508 5.20 -21.06 -10.85
C ASP A 508 6.11 -20.41 -11.90
N LYS A 509 5.62 -19.39 -12.61
CA LYS A 509 6.36 -18.62 -13.63
C LYS A 509 7.54 -17.88 -13.01
N TYR A 510 7.29 -17.12 -11.95
CA TYR A 510 8.29 -16.26 -11.32
C TYR A 510 9.03 -16.93 -10.16
N LYS A 511 8.64 -18.16 -9.77
CA LYS A 511 9.18 -18.84 -8.58
C LYS A 511 8.99 -18.02 -7.32
N VAL A 512 7.79 -17.47 -7.14
CA VAL A 512 7.42 -16.69 -5.95
C VAL A 512 7.63 -17.54 -4.71
N THR A 513 8.31 -16.98 -3.71
CA THR A 513 8.61 -17.64 -2.43
C THR A 513 7.74 -17.11 -1.29
N ILE A 514 7.29 -15.86 -1.37
CA ILE A 514 6.38 -15.25 -0.40
C ILE A 514 5.14 -14.73 -1.13
N PHE A 515 3.96 -15.26 -0.78
CA PHE A 515 2.69 -14.83 -1.36
C PHE A 515 1.79 -14.21 -0.29
N TYR A 516 1.49 -12.92 -0.47
CA TYR A 516 0.77 -12.10 0.50
C TYR A 516 -0.53 -11.55 -0.09
N THR A 517 -1.67 -11.87 0.53
CA THR A 517 -2.98 -11.54 -0.03
C THR A 517 -4.04 -11.29 1.04
N ALA A 518 -5.22 -10.85 0.62
CA ALA A 518 -6.36 -10.65 1.49
C ALA A 518 -7.22 -11.93 1.59
N PRO A 519 -7.81 -12.23 2.76
CA PRO A 519 -8.75 -13.35 2.92
C PRO A 519 -9.92 -13.34 1.93
N THR A 520 -10.37 -12.17 1.47
CA THR A 520 -11.41 -12.04 0.44
C THR A 520 -10.99 -12.73 -0.85
N LEU A 521 -9.73 -12.58 -1.27
CA LEU A 521 -9.22 -13.29 -2.44
C LEU A 521 -9.12 -14.79 -2.17
N VAL A 522 -8.58 -15.18 -1.02
CA VAL A 522 -8.50 -16.59 -0.59
C VAL A 522 -9.89 -17.26 -0.66
N ARG A 523 -10.91 -16.65 -0.06
CA ARG A 523 -12.29 -17.15 -0.10
C ARG A 523 -12.87 -17.18 -1.50
N SER A 524 -12.52 -16.22 -2.36
CA SER A 524 -12.97 -16.20 -3.76
C SER A 524 -12.39 -17.39 -4.53
N LEU A 525 -11.10 -17.68 -4.37
CA LEU A 525 -10.43 -18.80 -5.03
C LEU A 525 -10.85 -20.15 -4.44
N MET A 526 -11.11 -20.21 -3.13
CA MET A 526 -11.59 -21.41 -2.43
C MET A 526 -12.96 -21.89 -2.94
N ARG A 527 -13.81 -21.00 -3.46
CA ARG A 527 -15.10 -21.36 -4.05
C ARG A 527 -14.98 -22.08 -5.38
N GLU A 528 -13.85 -21.91 -6.06
CA GLU A 528 -13.57 -22.53 -7.34
C GLU A 528 -13.03 -23.95 -7.16
N SER A 529 -12.96 -24.71 -8.25
CA SER A 529 -12.39 -26.06 -8.17
C SER A 529 -10.93 -26.03 -7.73
N THR A 530 -10.58 -26.81 -6.71
CA THR A 530 -9.19 -27.01 -6.25
C THR A 530 -8.22 -27.39 -7.38
N LYS A 531 -8.72 -27.96 -8.49
CA LYS A 531 -7.94 -28.26 -9.71
C LYS A 531 -7.24 -27.04 -10.30
N TYR A 532 -7.80 -25.84 -10.15
CA TYR A 532 -7.15 -24.60 -10.57
C TYR A 532 -5.88 -24.30 -9.79
N VAL A 533 -5.79 -24.77 -8.54
CA VAL A 533 -4.62 -24.64 -7.67
C VAL A 533 -3.66 -25.82 -7.88
N THR A 534 -4.17 -27.04 -7.83
CA THR A 534 -3.34 -28.27 -7.78
C THR A 534 -2.72 -28.66 -9.11
N ARG A 535 -3.16 -28.08 -10.24
CA ARG A 535 -2.47 -28.23 -11.52
C ARG A 535 -1.11 -27.52 -11.58
N TYR A 536 -0.86 -26.59 -10.65
CA TYR A 536 0.39 -25.87 -10.50
C TYR A 536 1.21 -26.41 -9.33
N SER A 537 2.52 -26.34 -9.46
CA SER A 537 3.48 -26.93 -8.53
C SER A 537 3.56 -26.16 -7.20
N ARG A 538 3.67 -24.83 -7.24
CA ARG A 538 3.79 -23.93 -6.08
C ARG A 538 4.91 -24.30 -5.08
N LYS A 539 5.87 -25.11 -5.51
CA LYS A 539 6.95 -25.64 -4.66
C LYS A 539 7.93 -24.57 -4.21
N SER A 540 8.01 -23.45 -4.92
CA SER A 540 8.84 -22.30 -4.53
C SER A 540 8.31 -21.58 -3.30
N LEU A 541 7.00 -21.69 -3.00
CA LEU A 541 6.41 -21.02 -1.84
C LEU A 541 7.04 -21.54 -0.55
N ARG A 542 7.42 -20.57 0.28
CA ARG A 542 8.01 -20.73 1.61
C ARG A 542 7.10 -20.11 2.66
N VAL A 543 6.53 -18.93 2.41
CA VAL A 543 5.66 -18.21 3.37
C VAL A 543 4.40 -17.74 2.67
N LEU A 544 3.27 -17.90 3.34
CA LEU A 544 2.00 -17.29 2.96
C LEU A 544 1.68 -16.17 3.93
N GLY A 545 0.96 -15.14 3.48
CA GLY A 545 0.50 -14.09 4.36
C GLY A 545 -0.93 -13.65 4.09
N SER A 546 -1.59 -13.21 5.17
CA SER A 546 -2.97 -12.73 5.19
C SER A 546 -3.04 -11.31 5.77
N VAL A 547 -3.93 -10.47 5.22
CA VAL A 547 -4.12 -9.08 5.66
C VAL A 547 -5.50 -8.50 5.38
N GLY A 548 -5.87 -7.54 6.22
CA GLY A 548 -6.90 -6.53 5.94
C GLY A 548 -8.28 -6.88 6.50
N GLU A 549 -8.50 -8.14 6.82
CA GLU A 549 -9.70 -8.62 7.52
C GLU A 549 -9.38 -9.94 8.22
N PRO A 550 -10.21 -10.37 9.19
CA PRO A 550 -10.04 -11.68 9.80
C PRO A 550 -10.13 -12.81 8.77
N ILE A 551 -9.16 -13.72 8.79
CA ILE A 551 -9.22 -14.96 8.03
C ILE A 551 -10.00 -16.01 8.82
N ASN A 552 -11.11 -16.51 8.27
CA ASN A 552 -11.91 -17.52 8.95
C ASN A 552 -11.20 -18.90 8.92
N PRO A 553 -11.38 -19.77 9.94
CA PRO A 553 -10.62 -21.01 10.06
C PRO A 553 -10.65 -21.92 8.83
N SER A 554 -11.78 -22.05 8.13
CA SER A 554 -11.86 -22.86 6.92
C SER A 554 -11.07 -22.27 5.74
N ALA A 555 -11.04 -20.94 5.59
CA ALA A 555 -10.21 -20.30 4.58
C ALA A 555 -8.72 -20.38 4.94
N TRP A 556 -8.38 -20.26 6.23
CA TRP A 556 -7.03 -20.46 6.73
C TRP A 556 -6.53 -21.87 6.42
N ARG A 557 -7.30 -22.91 6.77
CA ARG A 557 -6.95 -24.31 6.49
C ARG A 557 -6.85 -24.59 4.99
N TRP A 558 -7.73 -24.03 4.17
CA TRP A 558 -7.61 -24.16 2.71
C TRP A 558 -6.33 -23.51 2.20
N PHE A 559 -6.01 -22.30 2.67
CA PHE A 559 -4.80 -21.59 2.27
C PHE A 559 -3.54 -22.36 2.69
N PHE A 560 -3.54 -22.93 3.89
CA PHE A 560 -2.45 -23.77 4.40
C PHE A 560 -2.33 -25.10 3.64
N ASN A 561 -3.38 -25.92 3.65
CA ASN A 561 -3.37 -27.28 3.12
C ASN A 561 -3.30 -27.31 1.60
N VAL A 562 -4.13 -26.51 0.93
CA VAL A 562 -4.27 -26.56 -0.52
C VAL A 562 -3.21 -25.72 -1.18
N VAL A 563 -3.07 -24.44 -0.80
CA VAL A 563 -2.13 -23.50 -1.45
C VAL A 563 -0.70 -23.67 -0.94
N GLY A 564 -0.51 -23.77 0.37
CA GLY A 564 0.79 -23.99 1.01
C GLY A 564 1.28 -25.43 0.95
N ASP A 565 0.41 -26.37 0.53
CA ASP A 565 0.69 -27.80 0.52
C ASP A 565 1.10 -28.32 1.91
N SER A 566 0.56 -27.69 2.96
CA SER A 566 0.91 -27.87 4.37
C SER A 566 2.38 -27.60 4.73
N ARG A 567 3.18 -27.03 3.80
CA ARG A 567 4.61 -26.74 3.98
C ARG A 567 4.89 -25.28 4.34
N CYS A 568 3.97 -24.39 3.98
CA CYS A 568 4.16 -22.94 4.13
C CYS A 568 3.40 -22.46 5.36
N PRO A 569 4.05 -21.86 6.37
CA PRO A 569 3.32 -21.22 7.45
C PRO A 569 2.63 -19.94 6.94
N ILE A 570 1.57 -19.54 7.64
CA ILE A 570 0.79 -18.35 7.33
C ILE A 570 1.09 -17.26 8.36
N SER A 571 1.69 -16.16 7.92
CA SER A 571 1.77 -14.92 8.69
C SER A 571 0.46 -14.14 8.53
N ASP A 572 -0.45 -14.23 9.50
CA ASP A 572 -1.61 -13.34 9.55
C ASP A 572 -1.19 -12.01 10.18
N THR A 573 -1.47 -10.91 9.49
CA THR A 573 -0.93 -9.59 9.84
C THR A 573 -2.04 -8.59 10.11
N TRP A 574 -2.09 -8.10 11.35
CA TRP A 574 -3.07 -7.10 11.77
C TRP A 574 -2.42 -5.73 11.95
N TRP A 575 -3.05 -4.72 11.36
CA TRP A 575 -2.60 -3.33 11.31
C TRP A 575 -3.62 -2.44 10.56
N GLN A 576 -3.36 -1.14 10.49
CA GLN A 576 -4.24 -0.15 9.86
C GLN A 576 -3.45 0.89 9.06
N THR A 577 -4.17 1.74 8.32
CA THR A 577 -3.55 2.84 7.56
C THR A 577 -2.77 3.78 8.48
N GLU A 578 -3.31 4.07 9.65
CA GLU A 578 -2.76 4.97 10.67
C GLU A 578 -1.50 4.41 11.33
N THR A 579 -1.33 3.09 11.36
CA THR A 579 -0.18 2.43 12.01
C THR A 579 1.02 2.32 11.06
N GLY A 580 0.81 2.51 9.76
CA GLY A 580 1.85 2.49 8.72
C GLY A 580 2.43 1.11 8.41
N GLY A 581 2.54 0.23 9.39
CA GLY A 581 3.01 -1.16 9.23
C GLY A 581 2.38 -2.11 10.25
N PHE A 582 2.79 -3.37 10.20
CA PHE A 582 2.27 -4.47 11.01
C PHE A 582 2.36 -4.17 12.51
N MET A 583 1.25 -4.35 13.24
CA MET A 583 1.22 -4.21 14.70
C MET A 583 1.24 -5.57 15.40
N VAL A 584 0.48 -6.53 14.88
CA VAL A 584 0.41 -7.90 15.40
C VAL A 584 0.64 -8.84 14.23
N ILE A 585 1.56 -9.79 14.42
CA ILE A 585 1.94 -10.77 13.41
C ILE A 585 2.03 -12.16 14.06
N CYS A 586 1.77 -13.20 13.29
CA CYS A 586 2.23 -14.55 13.64
C CYS A 586 3.72 -14.67 13.30
N LEU A 587 4.57 -14.74 14.31
CA LEU A 587 5.98 -15.04 14.10
C LEU A 587 6.16 -16.52 13.72
N LEU A 588 7.00 -16.76 12.72
CA LEU A 588 7.20 -18.08 12.11
C LEU A 588 8.26 -18.87 12.91
N LEU A 589 7.98 -19.14 14.19
CA LEU A 589 8.90 -19.81 15.14
C LEU A 589 8.55 -21.28 15.35
N SER A 590 9.53 -22.18 15.31
CA SER A 590 9.34 -23.53 15.87
C SER A 590 9.27 -23.43 17.38
N THR A 591 8.46 -24.32 17.93
CA THR A 591 8.32 -24.73 19.33
C THR A 591 7.26 -23.98 20.14
N PRO A 592 6.41 -24.72 20.87
CA PRO A 592 5.64 -24.15 21.95
C PRO A 592 6.59 -23.62 23.02
N ILE A 593 6.30 -22.43 23.54
CA ILE A 593 6.66 -22.16 24.94
C ILE A 593 5.94 -23.26 25.71
N ASP A 594 6.69 -24.10 26.38
CA ASP A 594 6.15 -25.15 27.23
C ASP A 594 5.40 -24.48 28.40
N LEU A 595 4.14 -24.13 28.13
CA LEU A 595 3.23 -23.50 29.08
C LEU A 595 2.89 -24.46 30.24
N GLN A 596 3.25 -25.74 30.13
CA GLN A 596 3.10 -26.74 31.18
C GLN A 596 4.40 -26.96 31.96
N ALA A 597 5.57 -27.01 31.32
CA ALA A 597 6.82 -27.25 32.04
C ALA A 597 7.25 -26.10 32.95
N LYS A 598 6.96 -24.83 32.60
CA LYS A 598 7.25 -23.70 33.51
C LYS A 598 6.38 -23.69 34.76
N ASP A 599 5.14 -24.16 34.66
CA ASP A 599 4.21 -24.26 35.81
C ASP A 599 4.63 -25.39 36.76
N GLU A 600 5.25 -26.47 36.26
CA GLU A 600 5.77 -27.56 37.10
C GLU A 600 7.10 -27.19 37.75
N GLU A 601 8.02 -26.55 37.03
CA GLU A 601 9.33 -26.12 37.57
C GLU A 601 9.19 -24.96 38.58
N GLU A 602 8.22 -24.05 38.42
CA GLU A 602 7.87 -23.04 39.44
C GLU A 602 7.10 -23.63 40.64
N LYS A 603 6.26 -24.66 40.45
CA LYS A 603 5.61 -25.37 41.55
C LYS A 603 6.59 -26.16 42.40
N GLU A 604 7.60 -26.76 41.79
CA GLU A 604 8.62 -27.54 42.51
C GLU A 604 9.59 -26.63 43.28
N ARG A 605 9.84 -25.40 42.78
CA ARG A 605 10.62 -24.37 43.48
C ARG A 605 9.87 -23.65 44.60
N ARG A 606 8.54 -23.58 44.55
CA ARG A 606 7.71 -22.91 45.58
C ARG A 606 7.01 -23.95 46.45
N GLY A 607 7.72 -24.40 47.49
CA GLY A 607 7.15 -25.21 48.57
C GLY A 607 5.99 -24.49 49.27
N SER A 608 4.78 -24.70 48.76
CA SER A 608 3.46 -24.41 49.34
C SER A 608 3.08 -22.95 49.65
N ARG A 609 1.84 -22.61 49.24
CA ARG A 609 0.99 -21.46 49.61
C ARG A 609 1.41 -20.09 49.07
N GLU A 610 1.12 -19.85 47.79
CA GLU A 610 0.39 -18.68 47.28
C GLU A 610 0.10 -18.89 45.78
N VAL A 611 -1.15 -18.65 45.36
CA VAL A 611 -1.58 -18.78 43.96
C VAL A 611 -1.04 -17.59 43.16
N PRO A 612 -0.16 -17.77 42.15
CA PRO A 612 0.27 -16.67 41.30
C PRO A 612 -0.87 -16.31 40.33
N SER A 613 -1.10 -15.01 40.16
CA SER A 613 -2.06 -14.46 39.20
C SER A 613 -1.71 -14.84 37.75
N HIS A 614 -2.65 -15.47 37.05
CA HIS A 614 -2.63 -15.73 35.61
C HIS A 614 -2.49 -14.43 34.78
N HIS A 615 -1.28 -13.91 34.61
CA HIS A 615 -1.01 -12.73 33.78
C HIS A 615 0.02 -12.94 32.67
N GLN A 616 0.66 -14.11 32.57
CA GLN A 616 1.66 -14.39 31.52
C GLN A 616 1.15 -15.23 30.33
N ALA A 617 -0.06 -15.80 30.39
CA ALA A 617 -0.62 -16.61 29.31
C ALA A 617 -1.49 -15.82 28.30
N ILE A 618 -1.84 -14.57 28.60
CA ILE A 618 -2.86 -13.80 27.84
C ILE A 618 -2.31 -13.23 26.52
N HIS A 619 -0.99 -13.21 26.30
CA HIS A 619 -0.40 -12.66 25.06
C HIS A 619 -0.39 -13.61 23.84
N TRP A 620 -0.78 -14.88 24.01
CA TRP A 620 -0.72 -15.88 22.93
C TRP A 620 -2.11 -16.34 22.45
N TRP A 621 -3.16 -15.78 23.02
CA TRP A 621 -4.55 -16.18 22.79
C TRP A 621 -5.41 -14.97 22.44
N MET A 622 -5.16 -14.44 21.25
CA MET A 622 -6.14 -13.69 20.45
C MET A 622 -5.66 -13.80 18.99
N VAL A 623 -5.87 -15.00 18.45
CA VAL A 623 -5.79 -15.35 17.03
C VAL A 623 -7.19 -15.75 16.60
#